data_AF-A0A7V0UJN0-F1
#
_entry.id   AF-A0A7V0UJN0-F1
#
_cell.length_a   1.000
_cell.length_b   1.000
_cell.length_c   1.000
_cell.angle_alpha   90.00
_cell.angle_beta   90.00
_cell.angle_gamma   90.00
#
_symmetry.space_group_name_H-M   'P 1'
#
loop_
_entity.id
_entity.type
_entity.pdbx_description
1 polymer ?
#
loop_
_entity_poly.entity_id
_entity_poly.type
_entity_poly.pdbx_seq_one_letter_code
_entity_poly.pdbx_strand_id
1 'polypeptide(L)'
;MFGHLKPEDFINLIEGTPIAEKRRAHLQACASCRERIEPLTAVYADARAMRIEEDGIAEPDWSAFRSSVRDAMLSRSVRRQSAAHGWTAWAARPAMGWSLSAAFAVVLVAVLWSWNGSTTAPVPPQMSALEGASLDVSDMDAGMWPRTGVFDEIAQLDEDEAEYLRQLLHEAMQEGSATQ
;
A
#
# COMPACT_ATOMS: atom_id res chain seq x y z
N MET A 1 -43.40 29.76 -1.16
CA MET A 1 -43.62 28.64 -0.22
C MET A 1 -42.36 28.47 0.61
N PHE A 2 -42.46 28.33 1.93
CA PHE A 2 -41.37 27.80 2.74
C PHE A 2 -41.57 26.29 2.86
N GLY A 3 -40.58 25.50 2.43
CA GLY A 3 -40.58 24.07 2.67
C GLY A 3 -40.35 23.76 4.16
N HIS A 4 -40.52 22.49 4.53
CA HIS A 4 -40.12 22.01 5.85
C HIS A 4 -38.62 22.18 6.09
N LEU A 5 -38.23 22.11 7.37
CA LEU A 5 -36.82 21.98 7.77
C LEU A 5 -36.15 20.80 7.08
N LYS A 6 -34.87 20.96 6.78
CA LYS A 6 -34.07 19.90 6.15
C LYS A 6 -33.63 18.84 7.18
N PRO A 7 -33.30 17.60 6.77
CA PRO A 7 -32.67 16.60 7.65
C PRO A 7 -31.49 17.17 8.45
N GLU A 8 -30.62 17.95 7.80
CA GLU A 8 -29.49 18.62 8.45
C GLU A 8 -29.94 19.55 9.59
N ASP A 9 -31.06 20.27 9.46
CA ASP A 9 -31.55 21.18 10.50
C ASP A 9 -32.02 20.43 11.75
N PHE A 10 -32.58 19.22 11.58
CA PHE A 10 -32.96 18.35 12.70
C PHE A 10 -31.73 17.81 13.42
N ILE A 11 -30.73 17.32 12.69
CA ILE A 11 -29.47 16.81 13.28
C ILE A 11 -28.80 17.92 14.11
N ASN A 12 -28.64 19.12 13.54
CA ASN A 12 -28.06 20.27 14.24
C ASN A 12 -28.83 20.60 15.53
N LEU A 13 -30.17 20.56 15.52
CA LEU A 13 -30.98 20.80 16.71
C LEU A 13 -30.79 19.75 17.81
N ILE A 14 -30.61 18.49 17.43
CA ILE A 14 -30.44 17.35 18.34
C ILE A 14 -29.04 17.36 18.98
N GLU A 15 -28.02 17.71 18.20
CA GLU A 15 -26.62 17.85 18.67
C GLU A 15 -26.38 19.13 19.49
N GLY A 16 -27.35 20.05 19.53
CA GLY A 16 -27.23 21.35 20.20
C GLY A 16 -26.59 22.46 19.36
N THR A 17 -26.26 22.20 18.11
CA THR A 17 -25.65 23.14 17.16
C THR A 17 -26.62 24.30 16.82
N PRO A 18 -26.19 25.57 16.87
CA PRO A 18 -27.10 26.70 16.74
C PRO A 18 -27.65 26.91 15.31
N ILE A 19 -28.89 26.49 15.09
CA ILE A 19 -29.63 26.82 13.85
C ILE A 19 -30.04 28.29 13.77
N ALA A 20 -30.23 28.79 12.54
CA ALA A 20 -30.64 30.17 12.28
C ALA A 20 -32.05 30.49 12.78
N GLU A 21 -32.28 31.70 13.30
CA GLU A 21 -33.50 32.05 14.03
C GLU A 21 -34.81 31.88 13.24
N LYS A 22 -34.78 32.16 11.92
CA LYS A 22 -35.93 31.90 11.03
C LYS A 22 -36.35 30.42 11.00
N ARG A 23 -35.41 29.49 11.23
CA ARG A 23 -35.66 28.04 11.31
C ARG A 23 -36.24 27.65 12.68
N ARG A 24 -35.82 28.29 13.78
CA ARG A 24 -36.47 28.13 15.11
C ARG A 24 -37.93 28.60 15.08
N ALA A 25 -38.19 29.77 14.52
CA ALA A 25 -39.54 30.29 14.35
C ALA A 25 -40.41 29.36 13.48
N HIS A 26 -39.85 28.79 12.41
CA HIS A 26 -40.55 27.77 11.60
C HIS A 26 -40.84 26.49 12.40
N LEU A 27 -39.89 25.98 13.19
CA LEU A 27 -40.10 24.80 14.04
C LEU A 27 -41.26 25.02 15.03
N GLN A 28 -41.31 26.20 15.67
CA GLN A 28 -42.39 26.54 16.61
C GLN A 28 -43.76 26.61 15.92
N ALA A 29 -43.82 27.11 14.69
CA ALA A 29 -45.06 27.30 13.93
C ALA A 29 -45.54 26.06 13.13
N CYS A 30 -44.63 25.16 12.72
CA CYS A 30 -44.97 24.02 11.86
C CYS A 30 -45.19 22.73 12.65
N ALA A 31 -46.44 22.32 12.82
CA ALA A 31 -46.83 21.09 13.54
C ALA A 31 -46.04 19.84 13.06
N SER A 32 -46.01 19.59 11.75
CA SER A 32 -45.31 18.42 11.18
C SER A 32 -43.78 18.45 11.37
N CYS A 33 -43.17 19.61 11.60
CA CYS A 33 -41.76 19.65 11.99
C CYS A 33 -41.55 19.34 13.49
N ARG A 34 -42.53 19.62 14.36
CA ARG A 34 -42.48 19.25 15.78
C ARG A 34 -42.71 17.75 15.96
N GLU A 35 -43.73 17.21 15.29
CA GLU A 35 -44.04 15.77 15.25
C GLU A 35 -42.86 14.91 14.76
N ARG A 36 -41.96 15.48 13.93
CA ARG A 36 -40.74 14.81 13.47
C ARG A 36 -39.56 14.92 14.43
N ILE A 37 -39.44 16.01 15.20
CA ILE A 37 -38.27 16.19 16.07
C ILE A 37 -38.42 15.43 17.39
N GLU A 38 -39.63 15.33 17.93
CA GLU A 38 -39.94 14.63 19.18
C GLU A 38 -39.38 13.17 19.23
N PRO A 39 -39.69 12.27 18.27
CA PRO A 39 -39.13 10.92 18.28
C PRO A 39 -37.61 10.88 18.05
N LEU A 40 -37.06 11.83 17.28
CA LEU A 40 -35.61 11.92 17.07
C LEU A 40 -34.88 12.36 18.36
N THR A 41 -35.45 13.27 19.13
CA THR A 41 -34.89 13.67 20.44
C THR A 41 -34.98 12.56 21.48
N ALA A 42 -36.04 11.73 21.44
CA ALA A 42 -36.13 10.54 22.31
C ALA A 42 -35.04 9.52 21.97
N VAL A 43 -34.92 9.11 20.69
CA VAL A 43 -33.89 8.16 20.25
C VAL A 43 -32.47 8.68 20.51
N TYR A 44 -32.22 9.98 20.38
CA TYR A 44 -30.91 10.56 20.74
C TYR A 44 -30.66 10.56 22.26
N ALA A 45 -31.67 10.84 23.08
CA ALA A 45 -31.55 10.75 24.54
C ALA A 45 -31.25 9.32 24.99
N ASP A 46 -31.96 8.33 24.42
CA ASP A 46 -31.71 6.90 24.68
C ASP A 46 -30.31 6.49 24.23
N ALA A 47 -29.90 6.83 23.01
CA ALA A 47 -28.56 6.53 22.49
C ALA A 47 -27.44 7.23 23.30
N ARG A 48 -27.71 8.40 23.87
CA ARG A 48 -26.78 9.14 24.74
C ARG A 48 -26.73 8.56 26.16
N ALA A 49 -27.82 7.98 26.66
CA ALA A 49 -27.85 7.23 27.92
C ALA A 49 -27.22 5.83 27.78
N MET A 50 -27.29 5.20 26.59
CA MET A 50 -26.60 3.95 26.27
C MET A 50 -25.09 4.13 26.04
N ARG A 51 -24.63 5.36 25.76
CA ARG A 51 -23.19 5.68 25.79
C ARG A 51 -22.74 5.68 27.25
N ILE A 52 -22.23 4.52 27.68
CA ILE A 52 -21.50 4.31 28.93
C ILE A 52 -20.55 5.50 29.16
N GLU A 53 -20.53 6.03 30.37
CA GLU A 53 -19.77 7.24 30.75
C GLU A 53 -18.31 7.09 30.33
N GLU A 54 -17.88 7.83 29.30
CA GLU A 54 -16.52 7.77 28.75
C GLU A 54 -15.46 8.16 29.80
N ASP A 55 -15.87 8.87 30.86
CA ASP A 55 -15.10 9.18 32.07
C ASP A 55 -14.56 7.94 32.82
N GLY A 56 -15.15 6.75 32.59
CA GLY A 56 -14.72 5.47 33.17
C GLY A 56 -13.83 4.62 32.28
N ILE A 57 -13.65 4.96 30.99
CA ILE A 57 -12.88 4.14 30.05
C ILE A 57 -11.41 4.57 30.09
N ALA A 58 -10.61 3.86 30.89
CA ALA A 58 -9.16 4.03 30.90
C ALA A 58 -8.58 3.82 29.48
N GLU A 59 -7.84 4.81 28.97
CA GLU A 59 -7.26 4.75 27.61
C GLU A 59 -6.34 3.51 27.49
N PRO A 60 -6.57 2.61 26.51
CA PRO A 60 -5.74 1.41 26.36
C PRO A 60 -4.26 1.74 26.14
N ASP A 61 -3.35 1.00 26.76
CA ASP A 61 -1.92 1.28 26.57
C ASP A 61 -1.42 0.82 25.19
N TRP A 62 -1.48 1.74 24.23
CA TRP A 62 -0.92 1.57 22.90
C TRP A 62 0.63 1.57 22.86
N SER A 63 1.35 1.52 23.99
CA SER A 63 2.84 1.43 24.00
C SER A 63 3.36 0.18 23.29
N ALA A 64 2.75 -0.99 23.55
CA ALA A 64 3.11 -2.26 22.94
C ALA A 64 2.88 -2.23 21.41
N PHE A 65 1.69 -1.81 20.98
CA PHE A 65 1.33 -1.67 19.57
C PHE A 65 2.23 -0.67 18.82
N ARG A 66 2.51 0.50 19.41
CA ARG A 66 3.43 1.49 18.82
C ARG A 66 4.88 0.98 18.73
N SER A 67 5.25 -0.01 19.55
CA SER A 67 6.56 -0.63 19.51
C SER A 67 6.62 -1.74 18.46
N SER A 68 5.64 -2.65 18.40
CA SER A 68 5.60 -3.70 17.37
C SER A 68 5.51 -3.14 15.95
N VAL A 69 4.73 -2.07 15.72
CA VAL A 69 4.69 -1.36 14.43
C VAL A 69 6.05 -0.74 14.07
N ARG A 70 6.76 -0.18 15.05
CA ARG A 70 8.12 0.38 14.84
C ARG A 70 9.11 -0.71 14.46
N ASP A 71 9.10 -1.83 15.17
CA ASP A 71 10.02 -2.94 14.95
C ASP A 71 9.72 -3.68 13.63
N ALA A 72 8.45 -3.76 13.22
CA ALA A 72 8.04 -4.21 11.89
C ALA A 72 8.57 -3.29 10.77
N MET A 73 8.53 -1.96 10.95
CA MET A 73 9.10 -1.03 9.97
C MET A 73 10.63 -1.10 9.92
N LEU A 74 11.31 -1.20 11.07
CA LEU A 74 12.77 -1.27 11.15
C LEU A 74 13.32 -2.59 10.62
N SER A 75 12.68 -3.73 10.93
CA SER A 75 13.08 -5.03 10.36
C SER A 75 12.88 -5.08 8.84
N ARG A 76 11.81 -4.46 8.30
CA ARG A 76 11.58 -4.35 6.85
C ARG A 76 12.59 -3.44 6.14
N SER A 77 13.05 -2.35 6.76
CA SER A 77 14.08 -1.48 6.19
C SER A 77 15.46 -2.14 6.21
N VAL A 78 15.85 -2.76 7.34
CA VAL A 78 17.11 -3.51 7.47
C VAL A 78 17.17 -4.68 6.48
N ARG A 79 16.09 -5.45 6.31
CA ARG A 79 16.03 -6.56 5.34
C ARG A 79 16.21 -6.09 3.88
N ARG A 80 15.70 -4.91 3.52
CA ARG A 80 15.94 -4.31 2.19
C ARG A 80 17.39 -3.85 2.03
N GLN A 81 17.96 -3.24 3.07
CA GLN A 81 19.33 -2.71 3.04
C GLN A 81 20.38 -3.83 2.95
N SER A 82 20.19 -4.96 3.64
CA SER A 82 21.08 -6.12 3.53
C SER A 82 20.95 -6.84 2.18
N ALA A 83 19.74 -7.00 1.65
CA ALA A 83 19.53 -7.59 0.32
C ALA A 83 20.25 -6.79 -0.80
N ALA A 84 20.21 -5.46 -0.74
CA ALA A 84 20.89 -4.59 -1.71
C ALA A 84 22.43 -4.73 -1.67
N HIS A 85 23.01 -5.03 -0.51
CA HIS A 85 24.46 -5.27 -0.37
C HIS A 85 24.90 -6.61 -0.98
N GLY A 86 24.03 -7.62 -1.03
CA GLY A 86 24.35 -8.93 -1.61
C GLY A 86 24.71 -8.88 -3.10
N TRP A 87 23.93 -8.13 -3.88
CA TRP A 87 24.16 -7.99 -5.34
C TRP A 87 25.34 -7.04 -5.63
N THR A 88 25.42 -5.91 -4.92
CA THR A 88 26.44 -4.88 -5.19
C THR A 88 27.86 -5.25 -4.71
N ALA A 89 28.01 -6.21 -3.80
CA ALA A 89 29.32 -6.67 -3.31
C ALA A 89 30.27 -7.18 -4.41
N TRP A 90 29.76 -7.61 -5.56
CA TRP A 90 30.58 -8.06 -6.70
C TRP A 90 31.26 -6.89 -7.42
N ALA A 91 30.64 -5.71 -7.46
CA ALA A 91 31.21 -4.50 -8.05
C ALA A 91 32.26 -3.82 -7.15
N ALA A 92 32.22 -4.08 -5.84
CA ALA A 92 33.10 -3.47 -4.84
C ALA A 92 34.54 -4.03 -4.80
N ARG A 93 34.96 -4.82 -5.81
CA ARG A 93 36.32 -5.39 -5.94
C ARG A 93 37.07 -4.78 -7.14
N PRO A 94 37.58 -3.54 -7.04
CA PRO A 94 38.21 -2.83 -8.16
C PRO A 94 39.44 -3.54 -8.74
N ALA A 95 40.09 -4.43 -7.99
CA ALA A 95 41.27 -5.17 -8.43
C ALA A 95 41.02 -6.14 -9.61
N MET A 96 39.78 -6.61 -9.83
CA MET A 96 39.48 -7.58 -10.90
C MET A 96 39.00 -6.94 -12.23
N GLY A 97 38.66 -5.65 -12.26
CA GLY A 97 38.21 -5.00 -13.50
C GLY A 97 39.33 -4.83 -14.54
N TRP A 98 40.54 -4.54 -14.10
CA TRP A 98 41.66 -4.16 -14.97
C TRP A 98 42.18 -5.30 -15.86
N SER A 99 42.09 -6.56 -15.41
CA SER A 99 42.52 -7.72 -16.20
C SER A 99 41.63 -7.98 -17.41
N LEU A 100 40.32 -7.77 -17.29
CA LEU A 100 39.38 -7.86 -18.40
C LEU A 100 39.63 -6.75 -19.44
N SER A 101 39.89 -5.51 -18.99
CA SER A 101 40.25 -4.40 -19.89
C SER A 101 41.56 -4.68 -20.64
N ALA A 102 42.57 -5.23 -19.96
CA ALA A 102 43.85 -5.61 -20.60
C ALA A 102 43.68 -6.72 -21.64
N ALA A 103 42.91 -7.77 -21.32
CA ALA A 103 42.61 -8.85 -22.27
C ALA A 103 41.85 -8.34 -23.50
N PHE A 104 40.84 -7.48 -23.29
CA PHE A 104 40.05 -6.91 -24.39
C PHE A 104 40.88 -6.00 -25.30
N ALA A 105 41.82 -5.22 -24.74
CA ALA A 105 42.75 -4.40 -25.52
C ALA A 105 43.68 -5.26 -26.39
N VAL A 106 44.22 -6.37 -25.88
CA VAL A 106 45.05 -7.31 -26.67
C VAL A 106 44.25 -7.93 -27.82
N VAL A 107 42.99 -8.34 -27.56
CA VAL A 107 42.09 -8.88 -28.60
C VAL A 107 41.80 -7.82 -29.68
N LEU A 108 41.48 -6.58 -29.30
CA LEU A 108 41.24 -5.49 -30.26
C LEU A 108 42.47 -5.21 -31.13
N VAL A 109 43.68 -5.16 -30.55
CA VAL A 109 44.92 -4.96 -31.31
C VAL A 109 45.18 -6.11 -32.28
N ALA A 110 44.95 -7.36 -31.86
CA ALA A 110 45.09 -8.53 -32.72
C ALA A 110 44.08 -8.53 -33.88
N VAL A 111 42.81 -8.15 -33.63
CA VAL A 111 41.78 -8.01 -34.68
C VAL A 111 42.16 -6.90 -35.67
N LEU A 112 42.58 -5.73 -35.19
CA LEU A 112 43.01 -4.62 -36.04
C LEU A 112 44.23 -4.98 -36.90
N TRP A 113 45.21 -5.70 -36.35
CA TRP A 113 46.35 -6.22 -37.11
C TRP A 113 45.94 -7.25 -38.17
N SER A 114 45.05 -8.18 -37.82
CA SER A 114 44.52 -9.18 -38.76
C SER A 114 43.82 -8.50 -39.95
N TRP A 115 42.96 -7.52 -39.68
CA TRP A 115 42.22 -6.80 -40.72
C TRP A 115 43.12 -5.96 -41.63
N ASN A 116 44.15 -5.32 -41.07
CA ASN A 116 45.08 -4.49 -41.82
C ASN A 116 46.13 -5.30 -42.62
N GLY A 117 46.30 -6.59 -42.31
CA GLY A 117 47.19 -7.51 -43.03
C GLY A 117 46.57 -8.20 -44.24
N SER A 118 45.24 -8.17 -44.40
CA SER A 118 44.51 -8.96 -45.40
C SER A 118 44.14 -8.20 -46.68
N THR A 119 45.11 -7.53 -47.31
CA THR A 119 44.94 -6.83 -48.61
C THR A 119 45.46 -7.65 -49.79
N THR A 120 44.84 -8.80 -50.06
CA THR A 120 45.01 -9.57 -51.30
C THR A 120 43.79 -9.42 -52.23
N ALA A 121 44.05 -9.41 -53.54
CA ALA A 121 43.09 -9.00 -54.58
C ALA A 121 41.91 -9.98 -54.79
N PRO A 122 40.76 -9.51 -55.33
CA PRO A 122 39.47 -10.23 -55.23
C PRO A 122 39.23 -11.27 -56.33
N VAL A 123 38.33 -12.23 -56.03
CA VAL A 123 37.78 -13.21 -56.98
C VAL A 123 36.23 -13.21 -56.89
N PRO A 124 35.52 -12.78 -57.94
CA PRO A 124 34.08 -13.03 -58.14
C PRO A 124 33.86 -14.21 -59.13
N PRO A 125 32.62 -14.66 -59.40
CA PRO A 125 31.32 -14.47 -58.70
C PRO A 125 31.02 -15.75 -57.83
N GLN A 126 29.81 -16.26 -57.50
CA GLN A 126 28.42 -16.09 -57.97
C GLN A 126 27.37 -16.25 -56.84
N MET A 127 26.12 -16.61 -57.19
CA MET A 127 24.93 -16.58 -56.33
C MET A 127 24.61 -17.90 -55.59
N SER A 128 24.23 -17.79 -54.32
CA SER A 128 23.20 -18.57 -53.60
C SER A 128 22.93 -17.81 -52.27
N ALA A 129 21.74 -17.30 -51.96
CA ALA A 129 20.41 -17.91 -51.82
C ALA A 129 20.24 -18.66 -50.47
N LEU A 130 19.20 -18.27 -49.72
CA LEU A 130 18.79 -18.76 -48.39
C LEU A 130 19.78 -18.44 -47.23
N GLU A 131 19.36 -18.27 -45.97
CA GLU A 131 18.04 -17.93 -45.38
C GLU A 131 18.22 -17.44 -43.93
N GLY A 132 17.27 -16.64 -43.42
CA GLY A 132 16.89 -16.55 -42.00
C GLY A 132 17.92 -16.19 -40.92
N ALA A 133 17.81 -14.97 -40.38
CA ALA A 133 17.88 -14.73 -38.92
C ALA A 133 17.54 -13.26 -38.58
N SER A 134 16.26 -12.88 -38.59
CA SER A 134 15.81 -11.69 -37.87
C SER A 134 15.73 -12.03 -36.37
N LEU A 135 16.54 -11.37 -35.53
CA LEU A 135 16.27 -11.30 -34.10
C LEU A 135 15.91 -9.86 -33.74
N ASP A 136 14.66 -9.72 -33.31
CA ASP A 136 14.06 -8.46 -32.92
C ASP A 136 14.60 -7.98 -31.56
N VAL A 137 14.75 -6.67 -31.41
CA VAL A 137 15.22 -6.02 -30.18
C VAL A 137 14.28 -4.87 -29.88
N SER A 138 13.04 -5.21 -29.50
CA SER A 138 12.00 -4.25 -29.11
C SER A 138 10.95 -4.87 -28.17
N ASP A 139 11.38 -5.45 -27.04
CA ASP A 139 10.58 -5.27 -25.80
C ASP A 139 11.41 -5.42 -24.51
N MET A 140 11.55 -4.32 -23.77
CA MET A 140 11.82 -4.27 -22.33
C MET A 140 11.29 -2.93 -21.81
N ASP A 141 9.95 -2.80 -21.77
CA ASP A 141 9.28 -1.63 -21.20
C ASP A 141 9.76 -1.34 -19.75
N ALA A 142 10.27 -0.12 -19.55
CA ALA A 142 10.78 0.35 -18.26
C ALA A 142 9.67 1.07 -17.46
N GLY A 143 8.48 0.45 -17.36
CA GLY A 143 7.23 1.17 -17.12
C GLY A 143 6.34 0.80 -15.92
N MET A 144 6.44 -0.39 -15.30
CA MET A 144 5.38 -0.84 -14.37
C MET A 144 5.85 -1.38 -13.00
N TRP A 145 5.86 -0.50 -12.00
CA TRP A 145 5.75 -0.90 -10.59
C TRP A 145 4.26 -1.16 -10.25
N PRO A 146 3.88 -2.35 -9.75
CA PRO A 146 2.48 -2.66 -9.44
C PRO A 146 2.01 -1.84 -8.23
N ARG A 147 1.18 -0.82 -8.47
CA ARG A 147 0.79 0.18 -7.45
C ARG A 147 -0.41 -0.21 -6.58
N THR A 148 -0.90 -1.45 -6.71
CA THR A 148 -2.12 -1.97 -6.08
C THR A 148 -1.91 -3.16 -5.13
N GLY A 149 -0.89 -4.01 -5.37
CA GLY A 149 -0.79 -5.33 -4.74
C GLY A 149 -0.71 -5.38 -3.21
N VAL A 150 -0.37 -4.27 -2.55
CA VAL A 150 -0.28 -4.18 -1.07
C VAL A 150 -1.67 -4.24 -0.39
N PHE A 151 -2.76 -4.02 -1.13
CA PHE A 151 -4.13 -4.10 -0.59
C PHE A 151 -4.87 -5.38 -0.99
N ASP A 152 -4.59 -5.98 -2.15
CA ASP A 152 -5.11 -7.31 -2.50
C ASP A 152 -4.57 -8.40 -1.55
N GLU A 153 -3.29 -8.32 -1.17
CA GLU A 153 -2.62 -9.23 -0.23
C GLU A 153 -3.25 -9.20 1.19
N ILE A 154 -4.03 -8.16 1.53
CA ILE A 154 -4.77 -8.04 2.79
C ILE A 154 -6.25 -8.47 2.62
N ALA A 155 -6.79 -8.37 1.39
CA ALA A 155 -8.13 -8.85 1.05
C ALA A 155 -8.18 -10.38 0.86
N GLN A 156 -7.04 -11.02 0.63
CA GLN A 156 -6.86 -12.48 0.53
C GLN A 156 -6.25 -13.06 1.82
N LEU A 157 -6.83 -12.72 2.98
CA LEU A 157 -6.72 -13.56 4.18
C LEU A 157 -7.34 -14.92 3.83
N ASP A 158 -6.52 -15.96 3.77
CA ASP A 158 -6.98 -17.31 3.44
C ASP A 158 -7.91 -17.82 4.55
N GLU A 159 -8.83 -18.73 4.21
CA GLU A 159 -9.88 -19.17 5.14
C GLU A 159 -9.25 -19.90 6.36
N ASP A 160 -8.10 -20.54 6.15
CA ASP A 160 -7.23 -21.14 7.17
C ASP A 160 -6.62 -20.10 8.14
N GLU A 161 -6.21 -18.92 7.66
CA GLU A 161 -5.67 -17.85 8.54
C GLU A 161 -6.78 -17.20 9.37
N ALA A 162 -7.99 -17.06 8.80
CA ALA A 162 -9.15 -16.58 9.52
C ALA A 162 -9.55 -17.55 10.66
N GLU A 163 -9.46 -18.86 10.43
CA GLU A 163 -9.74 -19.88 11.44
C GLU A 163 -8.64 -19.93 12.53
N TYR A 164 -7.36 -19.79 12.15
CA TYR A 164 -6.25 -19.66 13.10
C TYR A 164 -6.42 -18.44 14.03
N LEU A 165 -6.81 -17.28 13.49
CA LEU A 165 -7.06 -16.08 14.28
C LEU A 165 -8.27 -16.23 15.23
N ARG A 166 -9.33 -16.94 14.81
CA ARG A 166 -10.46 -17.29 15.70
C ARG A 166 -10.01 -18.18 16.85
N GLN A 167 -9.18 -19.18 16.58
CA GLN A 167 -8.68 -20.12 17.57
C GLN A 167 -7.81 -19.41 18.63
N LEU A 168 -6.90 -18.53 18.19
CA LEU A 168 -6.04 -17.72 19.07
C LEU A 168 -6.86 -16.78 19.97
N LEU A 169 -7.93 -16.17 19.44
CA LEU A 169 -8.87 -15.35 20.22
C LEU A 169 -9.62 -16.17 21.27
N HIS A 170 -10.05 -17.39 20.91
CA HIS A 170 -10.76 -18.29 21.82
C HIS A 170 -9.89 -18.77 22.98
N GLU A 171 -8.60 -19.03 22.73
CA GLU A 171 -7.60 -19.43 23.72
C GLU A 171 -7.30 -18.28 24.70
N ALA A 172 -7.04 -17.08 24.19
CA ALA A 172 -6.81 -15.88 25.01
C ALA A 172 -8.02 -15.53 25.92
N MET A 173 -9.25 -15.74 25.43
CA MET A 173 -10.46 -15.58 26.24
C MET A 173 -10.61 -16.64 27.34
N GLN A 174 -10.05 -17.84 27.16
CA GLN A 174 -10.04 -18.88 28.19
C GLN A 174 -8.96 -18.65 29.25
N GLU A 175 -7.73 -18.28 28.87
CA GLU A 175 -6.66 -17.95 29.84
C GLU A 175 -7.05 -16.78 30.74
N GLY A 176 -7.69 -15.74 30.18
CA GLY A 176 -8.24 -14.61 30.94
C GLY A 176 -9.35 -14.97 31.93
N SER A 177 -9.94 -16.17 31.83
CA SER A 177 -10.96 -16.67 32.76
C SER A 177 -10.41 -17.55 33.88
N ALA A 178 -9.16 -18.00 33.78
CA ALA A 178 -8.52 -18.94 34.72
C ALA A 178 -7.71 -18.26 35.85
N THR A 179 -7.76 -16.92 35.94
CA THR A 179 -6.90 -16.09 36.82
C THR A 179 -7.71 -15.19 37.78
N GLN A 180 -8.91 -15.62 38.15
CA GLN A 180 -9.81 -14.97 39.13
C GLN A 180 -10.21 -15.93 40.25
#